data_AF-A0A3C0BVS2-F1
#
_entry.id   AF-A0A3C0BVS2-F1
#
_cell.length_a   1.000
_cell.length_b   1.000
_cell.length_c   1.000
_cell.angle_alpha   90.00
_cell.angle_beta   90.00
_cell.angle_gamma   90.00
#
_symmetry.space_group_name_H-M   'P 1'
#
loop_
_entity.id
_entity.type
_entity.pdbx_description
1 polymer ?
#
loop_
_entity_poly.entity_id
_entity_poly.type
_entity_poly.pdbx_seq_one_letter_code
_entity_poly.pdbx_strand_id
1 'polypeptide(L)'
;LPVICVETRHMKAVLKAQINKTDRNDARGIAQMMRVGLYRPVHVKTLRSQKQRMLLTHRKLMQSKAIAIENDLRATLRNFGLKVGVVGTVKFEARIKELVENLPDLVVLVEPLLIVRRVLREQIGILHRRLLAIVRDDDVCRRLMTVPGVGPVVALTYRATV
;
A
#
# COMPACT_ATOMS: atom_id res chain seq x y z
N LEU A 1 -17.58 1.81 31.93
CA LEU A 1 -18.38 2.33 30.79
C LEU A 1 -17.70 1.93 29.48
N PRO A 2 -18.44 1.58 28.41
CA PRO A 2 -17.85 1.26 27.11
C PRO A 2 -17.15 2.48 26.52
N VAL A 3 -15.96 2.29 25.95
CA VAL A 3 -15.19 3.34 25.28
C VAL A 3 -15.73 3.55 23.86
N ILE A 4 -16.03 4.80 23.51
CA ILE A 4 -16.52 5.20 22.18
C ILE A 4 -15.38 5.90 21.45
N CYS A 5 -14.90 5.32 20.35
CA CYS A 5 -14.02 6.03 19.43
C CYS A 5 -14.84 6.89 18.47
N VAL A 6 -14.42 8.14 18.29
CA VAL A 6 -15.14 9.14 17.48
C VAL A 6 -14.33 9.55 16.24
N GLU A 7 -15.03 9.87 15.15
CA GLU A 7 -14.42 10.33 13.91
C GLU A 7 -13.74 11.71 14.10
N THR A 8 -12.41 11.73 14.08
CA THR A 8 -11.62 12.94 14.37
C THR A 8 -11.85 14.08 13.37
N ARG A 9 -12.13 13.78 12.10
CA ARG A 9 -12.40 14.80 11.07
C ARG A 9 -13.73 15.50 11.30
N HIS A 10 -14.76 14.74 11.68
CA HIS A 10 -16.06 15.29 12.02
C HIS A 10 -15.97 16.17 13.28
N MET A 11 -15.29 15.69 14.31
CA MET A 11 -14.96 16.46 15.52
C MET A 11 -14.27 17.78 15.17
N LYS A 12 -13.17 17.70 14.40
CA LYS A 12 -12.41 18.88 13.98
C LYS A 12 -13.24 19.88 13.18
N ALA A 13 -14.12 19.42 12.29
CA ALA A 13 -14.96 20.29 11.48
C ALA A 13 -15.91 21.14 12.35
N VAL A 14 -16.51 20.53 13.37
CA VAL A 14 -17.40 21.24 14.32
C VAL A 14 -16.62 22.19 15.21
N LEU A 15 -15.46 21.76 15.74
CA LEU A 15 -14.63 22.61 16.59
C LEU A 15 -14.04 23.80 15.83
N LYS A 16 -13.77 23.66 14.53
CA LYS A 16 -13.28 24.77 13.68
C LYS A 16 -14.30 25.91 13.54
N ALA A 17 -15.60 25.66 13.79
CA ALA A 17 -16.61 26.70 13.82
C ALA A 17 -16.52 27.60 15.08
N GLN A 18 -15.70 27.25 16.07
CA GLN A 18 -15.45 28.09 17.23
C GLN A 18 -14.49 29.24 16.90
N ILE A 19 -14.85 30.46 17.29
CA ILE A 19 -14.09 31.69 17.00
C ILE A 19 -12.72 31.70 17.72
N ASN A 20 -12.67 31.23 18.96
CA ASN A 20 -11.45 31.26 19.79
C ASN A 20 -10.98 29.84 20.13
N LYS A 21 -9.97 29.36 19.40
CA LYS A 21 -9.36 28.06 19.65
C LYS A 21 -8.46 28.11 20.89
N THR A 22 -8.77 27.28 21.88
CA THR A 22 -7.92 27.00 23.06
C THR A 22 -8.12 25.54 23.48
N ASP A 23 -7.15 24.92 24.14
CA ASP A 23 -7.31 23.53 24.63
C ASP A 23 -8.52 23.38 25.57
N ARG A 24 -8.82 24.43 26.36
CA ARG A 24 -10.02 24.50 27.21
C ARG A 24 -11.32 24.50 26.40
N ASN A 25 -11.38 25.28 25.32
CA ASN A 25 -12.57 25.34 24.46
C ASN A 25 -12.73 24.09 23.61
N ASP A 26 -11.62 23.49 23.15
CA ASP A 26 -11.63 22.21 22.43
C ASP A 26 -12.16 21.09 23.35
N ALA A 27 -11.67 21.00 24.59
CA ALA A 27 -12.16 20.03 25.57
C ALA A 27 -13.66 20.22 25.87
N ARG A 28 -14.10 21.48 26.08
CA ARG A 28 -15.53 21.80 26.28
C ARG A 28 -16.37 21.47 25.05
N GLY A 29 -15.87 21.75 23.86
CA GLY A 29 -16.53 21.46 22.59
C GLY A 29 -16.71 19.96 22.39
N ILE A 30 -15.66 19.16 22.63
CA ILE A 30 -15.74 17.70 22.57
C ILE A 30 -16.75 17.18 23.60
N ALA A 31 -16.70 17.65 24.85
CA ALA A 31 -17.65 17.24 25.89
C ALA A 31 -19.11 17.57 25.50
N GLN A 32 -19.34 18.75 24.91
CA GLN A 32 -20.66 19.15 24.43
C GLN A 32 -21.13 18.25 23.28
N MET A 33 -20.27 17.99 22.29
CA MET A 33 -20.57 17.12 21.16
C MET A 33 -20.91 15.69 21.62
N MET A 34 -20.15 15.16 22.59
CA MET A 34 -20.44 13.87 23.23
C MET A 34 -21.79 13.90 23.94
N ARG A 35 -22.09 14.96 24.69
CA ARG A 35 -23.35 15.13 25.45
C ARG A 35 -24.59 15.17 24.56
N VAL A 36 -24.51 15.87 23.42
CA VAL A 36 -25.67 16.03 22.51
C VAL A 36 -25.72 14.99 21.38
N GLY A 37 -24.80 14.01 21.38
CA GLY A 37 -24.74 12.99 20.33
C GLY A 37 -24.29 13.53 18.96
N LEU A 38 -23.66 14.70 18.90
CA LEU A 38 -23.13 15.29 17.67
C LEU A 38 -21.75 14.69 17.34
N TYR A 39 -21.71 13.38 17.16
CA TYR A 39 -20.50 12.67 16.78
C TYR A 39 -20.80 11.45 15.92
N ARG A 40 -19.77 10.99 15.20
CA ARG A 40 -19.83 9.74 14.43
C ARG A 40 -18.95 8.70 15.11
N PRO A 41 -19.53 7.60 15.64
CA PRO A 41 -18.72 6.51 16.19
C PRO A 41 -17.95 5.82 15.07
N VAL A 42 -16.72 5.39 15.37
CA VAL A 42 -15.87 4.67 14.42
C VAL A 42 -15.44 3.34 15.02
N HIS A 43 -15.39 2.32 14.15
CA HIS A 43 -14.89 1.01 14.52
C HIS A 43 -13.37 1.06 14.72
N VAL A 44 -12.90 0.56 15.88
CA VAL A 44 -11.48 0.38 16.14
C VAL A 44 -11.05 -0.96 15.59
N LYS A 45 -10.22 -0.92 14.55
CA LYS A 45 -9.68 -2.13 13.92
C LYS A 45 -8.92 -2.97 14.93
N THR A 46 -9.15 -4.27 14.89
CA THR A 46 -8.38 -5.22 15.72
C THR A 46 -6.89 -5.20 15.36
N LEU A 47 -6.03 -5.57 16.30
CA LEU A 47 -4.59 -5.70 16.04
C LEU A 47 -4.30 -6.67 14.87
N ARG A 48 -5.09 -7.75 14.74
CA ARG A 48 -5.01 -8.68 13.60
C ARG A 48 -5.23 -7.95 12.28
N SER A 49 -6.29 -7.14 12.20
CA SER A 49 -6.66 -6.40 10.98
C SER A 49 -5.65 -5.31 10.64
N GLN A 50 -5.06 -4.67 11.65
CA GLN A 50 -3.94 -3.75 11.47
C GLN A 50 -2.69 -4.45 10.90
N LYS A 51 -2.31 -5.62 11.43
CA LYS A 51 -1.19 -6.43 10.92
C LYS A 51 -1.43 -6.90 9.48
N GLN A 52 -2.64 -7.37 9.17
CA GLN A 52 -3.03 -7.77 7.81
C GLN A 52 -3.00 -6.57 6.84
N ARG A 53 -3.46 -5.39 7.29
CA ARG A 53 -3.37 -4.15 6.51
C ARG A 53 -1.92 -3.76 6.24
N MET A 54 -1.04 -3.87 7.23
CA MET A 54 0.39 -3.58 7.08
C MET A 54 1.03 -4.47 6.00
N LEU A 55 0.74 -5.78 6.03
CA LEU A 55 1.21 -6.72 5.00
C LEU A 55 0.79 -6.28 3.58
N LEU A 56 -0.49 -5.94 3.40
CA LEU A 56 -1.04 -5.48 2.11
C LEU A 56 -0.37 -4.18 1.65
N THR A 57 -0.21 -3.21 2.55
CA THR A 57 0.43 -1.92 2.28
C THR A 57 1.89 -2.11 1.87
N HIS A 58 2.66 -2.92 2.60
CA HIS A 58 4.07 -3.18 2.29
C HIS A 58 4.23 -3.88 0.94
N ARG A 59 3.38 -4.87 0.66
CA ARG A 59 3.38 -5.55 -0.65
C ARG A 59 3.09 -4.57 -1.79
N LYS A 60 2.09 -3.69 -1.63
CA LYS A 60 1.75 -2.66 -2.63
C LYS A 60 2.90 -1.67 -2.82
N LEU A 61 3.53 -1.22 -1.73
CA LEU A 61 4.68 -0.32 -1.77
C LEU A 61 5.82 -0.92 -2.60
N MET A 62 6.23 -2.16 -2.29
CA MET A 62 7.31 -2.83 -3.03
C MET A 62 6.96 -3.00 -4.51
N GLN A 63 5.72 -3.38 -4.82
CA GLN A 63 5.25 -3.49 -6.21
C GLN A 63 5.34 -2.15 -6.95
N SER A 64 4.86 -1.06 -6.33
CA SER A 64 4.94 0.28 -6.93
C SER A 64 6.39 0.73 -7.13
N LYS A 65 7.30 0.43 -6.20
CA LYS A 65 8.72 0.76 -6.34
C LYS A 65 9.40 -0.05 -7.45
N ALA A 66 9.11 -1.34 -7.58
CA ALA A 66 9.64 -2.16 -8.67
C ALA A 66 9.17 -1.65 -10.05
N ILE A 67 7.90 -1.24 -10.17
CA ILE A 67 7.34 -0.64 -11.40
C ILE A 67 7.99 0.71 -11.68
N ALA A 68 8.20 1.55 -10.65
CA ALA A 68 8.85 2.84 -10.82
C ALA A 68 10.28 2.70 -11.37
N ILE A 69 11.06 1.73 -10.86
CA ILE A 69 12.40 1.44 -11.38
C ILE A 69 12.35 0.96 -12.84
N GLU A 70 11.41 0.07 -13.19
CA GLU A 70 11.26 -0.37 -14.58
C GLU A 70 10.91 0.78 -15.53
N ASN A 71 10.06 1.71 -15.08
CA ASN A 71 9.68 2.86 -15.89
C ASN A 71 10.81 3.89 -16.00
N ASP A 72 11.57 4.10 -14.92
CA ASP A 72 12.75 4.96 -14.91
C ASP A 72 13.82 4.44 -15.89
N LEU A 73 14.15 3.14 -15.83
CA LEU A 73 15.07 2.49 -16.77
C LEU A 73 14.59 2.63 -18.23
N ARG A 74 13.29 2.49 -18.49
CA ARG A 74 12.73 2.71 -19.84
C ARG A 74 12.89 4.16 -20.30
N ALA A 75 12.72 5.12 -19.40
CA ALA A 75 12.80 6.54 -19.72
C ALA A 75 14.24 6.98 -19.96
N THR A 76 15.17 6.63 -19.06
CA THR A 76 16.57 7.05 -19.11
C THR A 76 17.31 6.43 -20.29
N LEU A 77 17.09 5.14 -20.59
CA LEU A 77 17.70 4.47 -21.75
C LEU A 77 17.24 5.06 -23.08
N ARG A 78 16.04 5.63 -23.15
CA ARG A 78 15.52 6.26 -24.36
C ARG A 78 16.36 7.46 -24.81
N ASN A 79 17.00 8.17 -23.88
CA ASN A 79 17.89 9.29 -24.19
C ASN A 79 19.13 8.86 -24.98
N PHE A 80 19.53 7.60 -24.87
CA PHE A 80 20.63 7.00 -25.60
C PHE A 80 20.16 6.23 -26.86
N GLY A 81 18.90 6.39 -27.27
CA GLY A 81 18.31 5.68 -28.40
C GLY A 81 17.93 4.21 -28.12
N LEU A 82 18.14 3.73 -26.88
CA LEU A 82 17.92 2.33 -26.50
C LEU A 82 16.46 2.10 -26.09
N LYS A 83 15.70 1.39 -26.93
CA LYS A 83 14.28 1.09 -26.70
C LYS A 83 14.10 -0.30 -26.09
N VAL A 84 13.59 -0.34 -24.86
CA VAL A 84 13.28 -1.59 -24.13
C VAL A 84 12.20 -2.41 -24.83
N GLY A 85 11.15 -1.75 -25.35
CA GLY A 85 10.03 -2.42 -26.02
C GLY A 85 9.09 -3.16 -25.05
N VAL A 86 8.20 -3.98 -25.63
CA VAL A 86 7.28 -4.83 -24.88
C VAL A 86 8.03 -6.05 -24.37
N VAL A 87 8.24 -6.12 -23.07
CA VAL A 87 8.94 -7.24 -22.42
C VAL A 87 8.22 -7.66 -21.15
N GLY A 88 8.08 -8.97 -20.95
CA GLY A 88 7.50 -9.53 -19.74
C GLY A 88 8.40 -9.28 -18.53
N THR A 89 7.83 -9.30 -17.32
CA THR A 89 8.53 -9.00 -16.07
C THR A 89 9.78 -9.87 -15.85
N VAL A 90 9.75 -11.15 -16.25
CA VAL A 90 10.88 -12.08 -16.08
C VAL A 90 12.04 -11.71 -17.01
N LYS A 91 11.75 -11.38 -18.28
CA LYS A 91 12.76 -11.07 -19.30
C LYS A 91 13.28 -9.63 -19.25
N PHE A 92 12.65 -8.77 -18.45
CA PHE A 92 12.99 -7.34 -18.40
C PHE A 92 14.47 -7.11 -18.07
N GLU A 93 15.01 -7.80 -17.07
CA GLU A 93 16.42 -7.60 -16.68
C GLU A 93 17.39 -8.01 -17.81
N ALA A 94 17.18 -9.18 -18.40
CA ALA A 94 17.99 -9.66 -19.52
C ALA A 94 17.94 -8.69 -20.72
N ARG A 95 16.75 -8.13 -21.01
CA ARG A 95 16.58 -7.14 -22.07
C ARG A 95 17.35 -5.84 -21.81
N ILE A 96 17.41 -5.38 -20.55
CA ILE A 96 18.21 -4.19 -20.22
C ILE A 96 19.69 -4.50 -20.44
N LYS A 97 20.18 -5.65 -19.96
CA LYS A 97 21.58 -6.07 -20.13
C LYS A 97 22.00 -6.18 -21.59
N GLU A 98 21.15 -6.78 -22.44
CA GLU A 98 21.34 -6.83 -23.89
C GLU A 98 21.48 -5.43 -24.52
N LEU A 99 20.65 -4.47 -24.11
CA LEU A 99 20.67 -3.12 -24.68
C LEU A 99 21.93 -2.32 -24.31
N VAL A 100 22.54 -2.59 -23.15
CA VAL A 100 23.70 -1.84 -22.67
C VAL A 100 25.02 -2.62 -22.86
N GLU A 101 25.00 -3.81 -23.44
CA GLU A 101 26.15 -4.73 -23.50
C GLU A 101 27.44 -4.08 -24.02
N ASN A 102 27.33 -3.24 -25.06
CA ASN A 102 28.46 -2.58 -25.69
C ASN A 102 28.71 -1.14 -25.18
N LEU A 103 28.09 -0.77 -24.05
CA LEU A 103 28.11 0.59 -23.48
C LEU A 103 28.53 0.51 -22.01
N PRO A 104 29.83 0.33 -21.71
CA PRO A 104 30.33 0.03 -20.36
C PRO A 104 29.93 1.08 -19.31
N ASP A 105 29.91 2.36 -19.69
CA ASP A 105 29.47 3.44 -18.81
C ASP A 105 28.00 3.29 -18.38
N LEU A 106 27.13 2.84 -19.30
CA LEU A 106 25.72 2.61 -18.99
C LEU A 106 25.50 1.34 -18.17
N VAL A 107 26.31 0.28 -18.39
CA VAL A 107 26.24 -0.95 -17.58
C VAL A 107 26.39 -0.63 -16.09
N VAL A 108 27.40 0.19 -15.75
CA VAL A 108 27.67 0.60 -14.36
C VAL A 108 26.50 1.39 -13.76
N LEU A 109 25.80 2.19 -14.57
CA LEU A 109 24.67 3.01 -14.11
C LEU A 109 23.37 2.20 -13.94
N VAL A 110 23.12 1.20 -14.79
CA VAL A 110 21.87 0.41 -14.73
C VAL A 110 21.92 -0.75 -13.76
N GLU A 111 23.09 -1.36 -13.52
CA GLU A 111 23.20 -2.57 -12.69
C GLU A 111 22.66 -2.37 -11.25
N PRO A 112 22.93 -1.26 -10.54
CA PRO A 112 22.36 -1.03 -9.22
C PRO A 112 20.82 -1.03 -9.21
N LEU A 113 20.20 -0.43 -10.25
CA LEU A 113 18.75 -0.41 -10.39
C LEU A 113 18.20 -1.82 -10.68
N LEU A 114 18.90 -2.63 -11.46
CA LEU A 114 18.52 -4.03 -11.71
C LEU A 114 18.61 -4.87 -10.44
N ILE A 115 19.64 -4.68 -9.61
CA ILE A 115 19.78 -5.34 -8.30
C ILE A 115 18.60 -4.98 -7.39
N VAL A 116 18.32 -3.69 -7.20
CA VAL A 116 17.21 -3.23 -6.34
C VAL A 116 15.87 -3.76 -6.85
N ARG A 117 15.65 -3.73 -8.16
CA ARG A 117 14.46 -4.30 -8.79
C ARG A 117 14.31 -5.79 -8.48
N ARG A 118 15.40 -6.57 -8.59
CA ARG A 118 15.39 -8.02 -8.33
C ARG A 118 15.00 -8.31 -6.89
N VAL A 119 15.66 -7.65 -5.93
CA VAL A 119 15.37 -7.78 -4.51
C VAL A 119 13.91 -7.42 -4.21
N LEU A 120 13.41 -6.30 -4.75
CA LEU A 120 12.00 -5.92 -4.56
C LEU A 120 11.03 -7.00 -5.07
N ARG A 121 11.30 -7.60 -6.24
CA ARG A 121 10.47 -8.66 -6.81
C ARG A 121 10.48 -9.93 -5.95
N GLU A 122 11.64 -10.32 -5.43
CA GLU A 122 11.76 -11.45 -4.49
C GLU A 122 10.97 -11.19 -3.19
N GLN A 123 11.12 -10.00 -2.61
CA GLN A 123 10.42 -9.62 -1.37
C GLN A 123 8.90 -9.53 -1.57
N ILE A 124 8.43 -9.06 -2.73
CA ILE A 124 7.00 -9.14 -3.10
C ILE A 124 6.52 -10.59 -3.08
N GLY A 125 7.32 -11.52 -3.60
CA GLY A 125 7.02 -12.95 -3.57
C GLY A 125 6.88 -13.51 -2.16
N ILE A 126 7.79 -13.12 -1.26
CA ILE A 126 7.74 -13.50 0.16
C ILE A 126 6.44 -12.99 0.83
N LEU A 127 6.13 -11.70 0.68
CA LEU A 127 4.91 -11.11 1.24
C LEU A 127 3.65 -11.73 0.61
N HIS A 128 3.70 -12.07 -0.68
CA HIS A 128 2.60 -12.73 -1.36
C HIS A 128 2.35 -14.15 -0.83
N ARG A 129 3.41 -14.95 -0.60
CA ARG A 129 3.26 -16.27 0.05
C ARG A 129 2.67 -16.16 1.44
N ARG A 130 3.11 -15.17 2.23
CA ARG A 130 2.52 -14.93 3.57
C ARG A 130 1.04 -14.56 3.49
N LEU A 131 0.66 -13.74 2.51
CA LEU A 131 -0.73 -13.38 2.25
C LEU A 131 -1.57 -14.61 1.89
N LEU A 132 -1.07 -15.48 1.00
CA LEU A 132 -1.76 -16.71 0.61
C LEU A 132 -1.97 -17.65 1.80
N ALA A 133 -0.97 -17.80 2.67
CA ALA A 133 -1.09 -18.61 3.88
C ALA A 133 -2.22 -18.09 4.80
N ILE A 134 -2.28 -16.76 5.03
CA ILE A 134 -3.34 -16.15 5.84
C ILE A 134 -4.73 -16.38 5.22
N VAL A 135 -4.84 -16.20 3.90
CA VAL A 135 -6.12 -16.32 3.18
C VAL A 135 -6.62 -17.76 3.15
N ARG A 136 -5.71 -18.74 3.08
CA ARG A 136 -6.07 -20.17 3.05
C ARG A 136 -6.81 -20.61 4.32
N ASP A 137 -6.43 -20.06 5.46
CA ASP A 137 -6.96 -20.44 6.77
C ASP A 137 -8.05 -19.48 7.29
N ASP A 138 -8.52 -18.53 6.47
CA ASP A 138 -9.56 -17.55 6.84
C ASP A 138 -10.86 -17.79 6.05
N ASP A 139 -11.89 -18.30 6.73
CA ASP A 139 -13.17 -18.68 6.14
C ASP A 139 -13.87 -17.54 5.39
N VAL A 140 -13.76 -16.32 5.91
CA VAL A 140 -14.33 -15.13 5.27
C VAL A 140 -13.59 -14.84 3.97
N CYS A 141 -12.26 -14.92 3.96
CA CYS A 141 -11.49 -14.76 2.72
C CYS A 141 -11.82 -15.84 1.69
N ARG A 142 -11.94 -17.12 2.11
CA ARG A 142 -12.33 -18.21 1.21
C ARG A 142 -13.71 -17.98 0.59
N ARG A 143 -14.68 -17.55 1.41
CA ARG A 143 -16.03 -17.21 0.94
C ARG A 143 -16.01 -16.01 -0.01
N LEU A 144 -15.23 -14.97 0.28
CA LEU A 144 -15.10 -13.83 -0.62
C LEU A 144 -14.51 -14.24 -1.98
N MET A 145 -13.55 -15.16 -1.99
CA MET A 145 -12.89 -15.63 -3.21
C MET A 145 -13.76 -16.53 -4.10
N THR A 146 -14.96 -16.95 -3.67
CA THR A 146 -15.91 -17.62 -4.57
C THR A 146 -16.58 -16.65 -5.54
N VAL A 147 -16.48 -15.35 -5.29
CA VAL A 147 -17.01 -14.30 -6.17
C VAL A 147 -16.09 -14.10 -7.36
N PRO A 148 -16.60 -14.11 -8.61
CA PRO A 148 -15.80 -13.84 -9.80
C PRO A 148 -15.00 -12.53 -9.69
N GLY A 149 -13.70 -12.59 -9.98
CA GLY A 149 -12.79 -11.44 -9.90
C GLY A 149 -12.22 -11.15 -8.50
N VAL A 150 -12.67 -11.83 -7.45
CA VAL A 150 -12.13 -11.66 -6.09
C VAL A 150 -10.99 -12.63 -5.83
N GLY A 151 -9.76 -12.13 -5.99
CA GLY A 151 -8.55 -12.87 -5.62
C GLY A 151 -8.15 -12.70 -4.15
N PRO A 152 -7.08 -13.38 -3.71
CA PRO A 152 -6.64 -13.40 -2.30
C PRO A 152 -6.23 -12.01 -1.78
N VAL A 153 -5.65 -11.16 -2.64
CA VAL A 153 -5.31 -9.78 -2.27
C VAL A 153 -6.56 -8.95 -1.98
N VAL A 154 -7.58 -9.09 -2.82
CA VAL A 154 -8.85 -8.36 -2.68
C VAL A 154 -9.59 -8.86 -1.45
N ALA A 155 -9.74 -10.18 -1.30
CA ALA A 155 -10.38 -10.80 -0.15
C ALA A 155 -9.75 -10.36 1.18
N LEU A 156 -8.42 -10.44 1.29
CA LEU A 156 -7.72 -10.00 2.51
C LEU A 156 -7.86 -8.49 2.74
N THR A 157 -7.95 -7.69 1.67
CA THR A 157 -8.14 -6.23 1.79
C THR A 157 -9.48 -5.88 2.44
N TYR A 158 -10.56 -6.59 2.07
CA TYR A 158 -11.85 -6.48 2.74
C TYR A 158 -11.80 -7.05 4.15
N ARG A 159 -11.20 -8.23 4.35
CA ARG A 159 -11.08 -8.83 5.68
C ARG A 159 -10.35 -7.94 6.68
N ALA A 160 -9.36 -7.17 6.22
CA ALA A 160 -8.54 -6.27 7.04
C ALA A 160 -9.16 -4.88 7.28
N THR A 161 -10.45 -4.63 6.94
CA THR A 161 -11.14 -3.38 7.31
C THR A 161 -11.77 -3.42 8.69
N VAL A 162 -12.08 -4.62 9.19
CA VAL A 162 -12.76 -4.90 10.46
C VAL A 162 -11.79 -5.53 11.45
#